data_AF-A0A829Q1T2-F1
#
_entry.id   AF-A0A829Q1T2-F1
#
_cell.length_a   1.000
_cell.length_b   1.000
_cell.length_c   1.000
_cell.angle_alpha   90.00
_cell.angle_beta   90.00
_cell.angle_gamma   90.00
#
_symmetry.space_group_name_H-M   'P 1'
#
loop_
_entity.id
_entity.type
_entity.pdbx_description
1 polymer ?
#
loop_
_entity_poly.entity_id
_entity_poly.type
_entity_poly.pdbx_seq_one_letter_code
_entity_poly.pdbx_strand_id
1 'polypeptide(L)'
;MADEQLREDHVELLARRALTEDAARPDAVARRHAAGGRTARENISDLVDAGSFVEYGRFAIAAQRRRRELADLIARTPADGLVAGTARVNGNLFGADRSACAVLSYDYTVLAGTQGALGHHKKDRLFDLIERMKLPTVFFAEGGGGRPGDTDYPVVSMLDVRAFKLWAALSG
;
A
#
# COMPACT_ATOMS: atom_id res chain seq x y z
N MET A 1 -24.86 23.66 8.42
CA MET A 1 -25.29 22.39 7.81
C MET A 1 -25.26 21.36 8.91
N ALA A 2 -26.40 20.75 9.20
CA ALA A 2 -26.61 19.97 10.41
C ALA A 2 -25.62 18.81 10.51
N ASP A 3 -25.19 18.57 11.74
CA ASP A 3 -24.42 17.43 12.22
C ASP A 3 -25.23 16.15 11.99
N GLU A 4 -25.23 15.65 10.76
CA GLU A 4 -25.91 14.40 10.40
C GLU A 4 -25.10 13.26 10.99
N GLN A 5 -25.66 12.61 12.01
CA GLN A 5 -25.02 11.49 12.69
C GLN A 5 -24.66 10.40 11.67
N LEU A 6 -23.37 10.09 11.58
CA LEU A 6 -22.88 9.09 10.63
C LEU A 6 -23.52 7.72 10.92
N ARG A 7 -23.91 7.03 9.84
CA ARG A 7 -24.34 5.62 9.90
C ARG A 7 -23.24 4.75 10.53
N GLU A 8 -23.63 3.72 11.27
CA GLU A 8 -22.69 2.83 11.99
C GLU A 8 -21.66 2.19 11.06
N ASP A 9 -22.07 1.77 9.86
CA ASP A 9 -21.18 1.20 8.83
C ASP A 9 -20.10 2.19 8.35
N HIS A 10 -20.45 3.48 8.26
CA HIS A 10 -19.53 4.53 7.90
C HIS A 10 -18.55 4.81 9.05
N VAL A 11 -19.02 4.82 10.30
CA VAL A 11 -18.15 4.95 11.48
C VAL A 11 -17.15 3.79 11.53
N GLU A 12 -17.60 2.56 11.30
CA GLU A 12 -16.71 1.40 11.23
C GLU A 12 -15.67 1.57 10.11
N LEU A 13 -16.08 1.93 8.90
CA LEU A 13 -15.16 2.17 7.78
C LEU A 13 -14.09 3.22 8.12
N LEU A 14 -14.47 4.32 8.76
CA LEU A 14 -13.54 5.38 9.17
C LEU A 14 -12.57 4.88 10.25
N ALA A 15 -13.05 4.10 11.23
CA ALA A 15 -12.20 3.48 12.23
C ALA A 15 -11.19 2.52 11.60
N ARG A 16 -11.63 1.66 10.67
CA ARG A 16 -10.77 0.75 9.89
C ARG A 16 -9.73 1.52 9.08
N ARG A 17 -10.11 2.68 8.54
CA ARG A 17 -9.24 3.56 7.75
C ARG A 17 -8.16 4.18 8.62
N ALA A 18 -8.53 4.71 9.78
CA ALA A 18 -7.60 5.34 10.73
C ALA A 18 -6.49 4.37 11.16
N LEU A 19 -6.80 3.09 11.36
CA LEU A 19 -5.81 2.06 11.72
C LEU A 19 -4.70 1.85 10.68
N THR A 20 -4.91 2.29 9.44
CA THR A 20 -3.90 2.18 8.39
C THR A 20 -2.95 3.37 8.35
N GLU A 21 -3.27 4.47 9.04
CA GLU A 21 -2.52 5.71 9.04
C GLU A 21 -1.36 5.71 10.06
N ASP A 22 -0.36 6.56 9.84
CA ASP A 22 0.80 6.67 10.72
C ASP A 22 0.44 7.11 12.14
N ALA A 23 -0.60 7.93 12.29
CA ALA A 23 -1.13 8.35 13.60
C ALA A 23 -1.58 7.18 14.49
N ALA A 24 -2.00 6.06 13.90
CA ALA A 24 -2.37 4.85 14.63
C ALA A 24 -1.17 3.94 14.96
N ARG A 25 0.05 4.32 14.57
CA ARG A 25 1.26 3.47 14.66
C ARG A 25 2.48 4.21 15.23
N PRO A 26 2.35 4.94 16.35
CA PRO A 26 3.41 5.83 16.86
C PRO A 26 4.75 5.11 17.08
N ASP A 27 4.74 3.87 17.57
CA ASP A 27 5.98 3.09 17.81
C ASP A 27 6.71 2.71 16.51
N ALA A 28 5.97 2.46 15.43
CA ALA A 28 6.55 2.13 14.12
C ALA A 28 7.16 3.39 13.49
N VAL A 29 6.42 4.50 13.56
CA VAL A 29 6.84 5.82 13.08
C VAL A 29 8.09 6.29 13.82
N ALA A 30 8.07 6.26 15.15
CA ALA A 30 9.20 6.70 15.98
C ALA A 30 10.48 5.90 15.70
N ARG A 31 10.38 4.57 15.58
CA ARG A 31 11.54 3.72 15.22
C ARG A 31 12.06 4.03 13.82
N ARG A 32 11.16 4.30 12.87
CA ARG A 32 11.54 4.64 11.50
C ARG A 32 12.27 5.99 11.44
N HIS A 33 11.74 7.01 12.12
CA HIS A 33 12.36 8.33 12.23
C HIS A 33 13.69 8.30 12.98
N ALA A 34 13.80 7.52 14.06
CA ALA A 34 15.05 7.35 14.80
C ALA A 34 16.16 6.72 13.94
N ALA A 35 15.79 5.92 12.94
CA ALA A 35 16.71 5.38 11.94
C ALA A 35 16.97 6.34 10.76
N GLY A 36 16.46 7.57 10.79
CA GLY A 36 16.65 8.59 9.76
C GLY A 36 15.79 8.38 8.49
N GLY A 37 14.86 7.43 8.51
CA GLY A 37 13.98 7.15 7.38
C GLY A 37 12.61 7.80 7.52
N ARG A 38 11.96 8.07 6.39
CA ARG A 38 10.53 8.40 6.30
C ARG A 38 9.68 7.13 6.23
N THR A 39 8.43 7.20 6.66
CA THR A 39 7.45 6.11 6.47
C THR A 39 7.03 5.98 5.00
N ALA A 40 6.36 4.87 4.66
CA ALA A 40 5.78 4.70 3.32
C ALA A 40 4.73 5.78 2.99
N ARG A 41 3.93 6.20 3.98
CA ARG A 41 2.90 7.24 3.80
C ARG A 41 3.49 8.64 3.71
N GLU A 42 4.54 8.93 4.46
CA GLU A 42 5.30 10.18 4.33
C GLU A 42 5.93 10.31 2.94
N ASN A 43 6.58 9.25 2.43
CA ASN A 43 7.16 9.27 1.09
C ASN A 43 6.11 9.52 -0.01
N ILE A 44 4.93 8.88 0.09
CA ILE A 44 3.85 9.11 -0.87
C ILE A 44 3.32 10.53 -0.74
N SER A 45 3.06 11.00 0.49
CA SER A 45 2.48 12.32 0.73
C SER A 45 3.40 13.47 0.32
N ASP A 46 4.72 13.28 0.41
CA ASP A 46 5.73 14.24 -0.04
C ASP A 46 5.85 14.27 -1.58
N LEU A 47 5.62 13.13 -2.24
CA LEU A 47 5.75 13.00 -3.69
C LEU A 47 4.52 13.54 -4.44
N VAL A 48 3.32 13.22 -3.97
CA VAL A 48 2.07 13.42 -4.73
C VAL A 48 1.37 14.73 -4.38
N ASP A 49 0.64 15.28 -5.33
CA ASP A 49 -0.20 16.46 -5.11
C ASP A 49 -1.25 16.15 -4.02
N ALA A 50 -1.42 17.08 -3.08
CA ALA A 50 -2.37 16.93 -1.96
C ALA A 50 -3.78 16.57 -2.46
N GLY A 51 -4.39 15.55 -1.85
CA GLY A 51 -5.73 15.07 -2.20
C GLY A 51 -5.84 14.32 -3.53
N SER A 52 -4.73 14.07 -4.24
CA SER A 52 -4.76 13.34 -5.52
C SER A 52 -4.63 11.81 -5.37
N PHE A 53 -4.11 11.32 -4.24
CA PHE A 53 -3.83 9.90 -4.04
C PHE A 53 -5.12 9.09 -3.84
N VAL A 54 -5.34 8.13 -4.73
CA VAL A 54 -6.42 7.14 -4.66
C VAL A 54 -5.83 5.78 -4.37
N GLU A 55 -5.90 5.38 -3.10
CA GLU A 55 -5.27 4.15 -2.61
C GLU A 55 -6.08 2.89 -2.94
N TYR A 56 -5.39 1.86 -3.43
CA TYR A 56 -5.96 0.55 -3.72
C TYR A 56 -5.58 -0.46 -2.64
N GLY A 57 -6.57 -1.27 -2.25
CA GLY A 57 -6.39 -2.34 -1.26
C GLY A 57 -5.84 -1.86 0.08
N ARG A 58 -6.25 -0.68 0.54
CA ARG A 58 -5.90 -0.09 1.84
C ARG A 58 -6.12 -1.06 3.00
N PHE A 59 -7.22 -1.81 2.97
CA PHE A 59 -7.62 -2.73 4.04
C PHE A 59 -7.05 -4.14 3.93
N ALA A 60 -6.10 -4.36 3.01
CA ALA A 60 -5.37 -5.63 2.95
C ALA A 60 -4.61 -5.88 4.26
N ILE A 61 -4.54 -7.14 4.66
CA ILE A 61 -3.79 -7.63 5.82
C ILE A 61 -2.99 -8.87 5.40
N ALA A 62 -1.99 -9.28 6.16
CA ALA A 62 -1.19 -10.45 5.82
C ALA A 62 -2.05 -11.73 5.80
N ALA A 63 -1.67 -12.66 4.92
CA ALA A 63 -2.35 -13.93 4.70
C ALA A 63 -1.97 -14.97 5.79
N GLN A 64 -2.27 -14.63 7.04
CA GLN A 64 -1.84 -15.38 8.24
C GLN A 64 -3.00 -15.60 9.22
N ARG A 65 -4.26 -15.58 8.76
CA ARG A 65 -5.45 -15.75 9.60
C ARG A 65 -5.51 -17.11 10.28
N ARG A 66 -4.85 -18.13 9.73
CA ARG A 66 -4.77 -19.46 10.37
C ARG A 66 -3.92 -19.50 11.65
N ARG A 67 -3.07 -18.50 11.88
CA ARG A 67 -2.09 -18.49 12.99
C ARG A 67 -2.07 -17.20 13.82
N ARG A 68 -2.88 -16.21 13.45
CA ARG A 68 -2.97 -14.91 14.11
C ARG A 68 -4.41 -14.45 14.14
N GLU A 69 -4.78 -13.82 15.26
CA GLU A 69 -6.07 -13.19 15.43
C GLU A 69 -6.28 -12.07 14.41
N LEU A 70 -7.52 -11.92 13.93
CA LEU A 70 -7.85 -10.91 12.93
C LEU A 70 -7.49 -9.50 13.41
N ALA A 71 -7.82 -9.16 14.67
CA ALA A 71 -7.50 -7.87 15.26
C ALA A 71 -6.00 -7.56 15.27
N ASP A 72 -5.17 -8.56 15.55
CA ASP A 72 -3.71 -8.42 15.52
C ASP A 72 -3.21 -8.21 14.08
N LEU A 73 -3.74 -8.95 13.10
CA LEU A 73 -3.39 -8.74 11.69
C LEU A 73 -3.74 -7.33 11.22
N ILE A 74 -4.91 -6.82 11.60
CA ILE A 74 -5.35 -5.47 11.28
C ILE A 74 -4.35 -4.43 11.80
N ALA A 75 -3.96 -4.55 13.07
CA ALA A 75 -3.09 -3.57 13.71
C ALA A 75 -1.63 -3.68 13.24
N ARG A 76 -1.15 -4.89 12.94
CA ARG A 76 0.28 -5.17 12.68
C ARG A 76 0.62 -5.35 11.21
N THR A 77 -0.36 -5.54 10.33
CA THR A 77 -0.13 -5.76 8.90
C THR A 77 -0.96 -4.85 8.00
N PRO A 78 -1.08 -3.54 8.30
CA PRO A 78 -1.91 -2.63 7.52
C PRO A 78 -1.44 -2.59 6.06
N ALA A 79 -2.40 -2.53 5.14
CA ALA A 79 -2.20 -2.53 3.69
C ALA A 79 -1.36 -3.71 3.16
N ASP A 80 -1.20 -4.78 3.94
CA ASP A 80 -0.25 -5.88 3.74
C ASP A 80 1.22 -5.45 3.55
N GLY A 81 1.57 -4.27 4.08
CA GLY A 81 2.92 -3.69 3.97
C GLY A 81 3.26 -3.08 2.63
N LEU A 82 2.28 -2.82 1.76
CA LEU A 82 2.46 -2.09 0.52
C LEU A 82 1.41 -0.98 0.47
N VAL A 83 1.78 0.29 0.35
CA VAL A 83 0.84 1.40 0.07
C VAL A 83 0.93 1.70 -1.42
N ALA A 84 -0.18 1.61 -2.14
CA ALA A 84 -0.17 1.70 -3.61
C ALA A 84 -1.45 2.31 -4.16
N GLY A 85 -1.33 3.10 -5.22
CA GLY A 85 -2.47 3.76 -5.85
C GLY A 85 -2.10 4.64 -7.04
N THR A 86 -3.10 5.30 -7.58
CA THR A 86 -2.94 6.35 -8.60
C THR A 86 -2.90 7.72 -7.93
N ALA A 87 -2.19 8.67 -8.53
CA ALA A 87 -2.04 10.02 -7.99
C ALA A 87 -1.79 11.04 -9.10
N ARG A 88 -1.48 12.28 -8.70
CA ARG A 88 -0.83 13.27 -9.55
C ARG A 88 0.48 13.73 -8.92
N VAL A 89 1.44 14.09 -9.75
CA VAL A 89 2.70 14.72 -9.34
C VAL A 89 2.93 15.96 -10.19
N ASN A 90 3.22 17.09 -9.55
CA ASN A 90 3.50 18.37 -10.21
C ASN A 90 2.31 18.87 -11.07
N GLY A 91 1.07 18.66 -10.61
CA GLY A 91 -0.13 19.08 -11.33
C GLY A 91 -0.23 20.59 -11.56
N ASN A 92 0.36 21.39 -10.66
CA ASN A 92 0.50 22.83 -10.80
C ASN A 92 1.43 23.25 -11.96
N LEU A 93 2.39 22.40 -12.36
CA LEU A 93 3.33 22.68 -13.44
C LEU A 93 2.83 22.14 -14.80
N PHE A 94 2.20 20.97 -14.80
CA PHE A 94 1.89 20.24 -16.05
C PHE A 94 0.40 20.16 -16.39
N GLY A 95 -0.48 20.54 -15.47
CA GLY A 95 -1.93 20.37 -15.56
C GLY A 95 -2.39 18.98 -15.10
N ALA A 96 -3.69 18.83 -14.84
CA ALA A 96 -4.27 17.59 -14.31
C ALA A 96 -4.06 16.38 -15.24
N ASP A 97 -4.14 16.59 -16.56
CA ASP A 97 -4.08 15.51 -17.55
C ASP A 97 -2.67 14.93 -17.74
N ARG A 98 -1.62 15.74 -17.52
CA ARG A 98 -0.21 15.33 -17.73
C ARG A 98 0.55 15.06 -16.44
N SER A 99 -0.11 15.16 -15.30
CA SER A 99 0.48 14.88 -13.98
C SER A 99 0.07 13.53 -13.41
N ALA A 100 -0.88 12.83 -14.07
CA ALA A 100 -1.35 11.52 -13.62
C ALA A 100 -0.18 10.52 -13.55
N CYS A 101 -0.11 9.78 -12.44
CA CYS A 101 0.92 8.78 -12.20
C CYS A 101 0.38 7.64 -11.34
N ALA A 102 1.16 6.57 -11.19
CA ALA A 102 0.99 5.60 -10.14
C ALA A 102 2.15 5.69 -9.14
N VAL A 103 1.85 5.44 -7.87
CA VAL A 103 2.86 5.39 -6.80
C VAL A 103 2.66 4.13 -5.98
N LEU A 104 3.76 3.40 -5.78
CA LEU A 104 3.82 2.22 -4.93
C LEU A 104 4.94 2.41 -3.91
N SER A 105 4.70 2.01 -2.66
CA SER A 105 5.67 2.14 -1.59
C SER A 105 5.55 0.96 -0.63
N TYR A 106 6.60 0.15 -0.55
CA TYR A 106 6.68 -0.85 0.51
C TYR A 106 6.87 -0.16 1.86
N ASP A 107 6.17 -0.64 2.87
CA ASP A 107 6.31 -0.20 4.25
C ASP A 107 7.21 -1.17 5.01
N TYR A 108 8.47 -0.77 5.18
CA TYR A 108 9.46 -1.56 5.91
C TYR A 108 9.05 -1.86 7.36
N THR A 109 8.21 -1.02 7.97
CA THR A 109 7.72 -1.23 9.33
C THR A 109 6.72 -2.39 9.43
N VAL A 110 6.18 -2.84 8.30
CA VAL A 110 5.25 -3.97 8.21
C VAL A 110 5.99 -5.18 7.65
N LEU A 111 6.32 -6.11 8.54
CA LEU A 111 6.98 -7.38 8.18
C LEU A 111 8.24 -7.17 7.31
N ALA A 112 9.05 -6.17 7.63
CA ALA A 112 10.30 -5.81 6.93
C ALA A 112 10.09 -5.48 5.43
N GLY A 113 8.93 -4.95 5.05
CA GLY A 113 8.60 -4.63 3.65
C GLY A 113 8.59 -5.86 2.75
N THR A 114 8.43 -7.05 3.32
CA THR A 114 8.44 -8.30 2.54
C THR A 114 7.20 -8.45 1.67
N GLN A 115 7.35 -9.18 0.57
CA GLN A 115 6.34 -9.37 -0.45
C GLN A 115 5.41 -10.53 -0.05
N GLY A 116 4.25 -10.21 0.53
CA GLY A 116 3.21 -11.18 0.89
C GLY A 116 2.23 -11.49 -0.25
N ALA A 117 1.37 -12.49 -0.05
CA ALA A 117 0.44 -12.96 -1.07
C ALA A 117 -0.58 -11.88 -1.49
N LEU A 118 -1.17 -11.17 -0.53
CA LEU A 118 -2.14 -10.11 -0.82
C LEU A 118 -1.47 -8.86 -1.40
N GLY A 119 -0.27 -8.52 -0.95
CA GLY A 119 0.59 -7.50 -1.53
C GLY A 119 0.94 -7.80 -2.99
N HIS A 120 1.17 -9.07 -3.35
CA HIS A 120 1.35 -9.50 -4.74
C HIS A 120 0.09 -9.26 -5.59
N HIS A 121 -1.09 -9.68 -5.12
CA HIS A 121 -2.34 -9.40 -5.84
C HIS A 121 -2.58 -7.89 -6.02
N LYS A 122 -2.19 -7.09 -5.03
CA LYS A 122 -2.30 -5.63 -5.09
C LYS A 122 -1.37 -5.02 -6.13
N LYS A 123 -0.11 -5.47 -6.20
CA LYS A 123 0.84 -5.08 -7.26
C LYS A 123 0.34 -5.49 -8.64
N ASP A 124 -0.07 -6.75 -8.81
CA ASP A 124 -0.60 -7.26 -10.08
C ASP A 124 -1.75 -6.39 -10.61
N ARG A 125 -2.70 -6.01 -9.73
CA ARG A 125 -3.81 -5.13 -10.11
C ARG A 125 -3.34 -3.73 -10.51
N LEU A 126 -2.37 -3.18 -9.79
CA LEU A 126 -1.81 -1.87 -10.10
C LEU A 126 -1.03 -1.87 -11.41
N PHE A 127 -0.23 -2.90 -11.68
CA PHE A 127 0.51 -3.02 -12.93
C PHE A 127 -0.43 -3.10 -14.13
N ASP A 128 -1.53 -3.86 -14.03
CA ASP A 128 -2.59 -3.88 -15.06
C ASP A 128 -3.23 -2.49 -15.28
N LEU A 129 -3.48 -1.72 -14.21
CA LEU A 129 -3.99 -0.35 -14.34
C LEU A 129 -2.96 0.58 -14.99
N ILE A 130 -1.70 0.50 -14.55
CA ILE A 130 -0.60 1.31 -15.08
C ILE A 130 -0.45 1.07 -16.58
N GLU A 131 -0.46 -0.19 -17.02
CA GLU A 131 -0.32 -0.56 -18.43
C GLU A 131 -1.45 0.01 -19.29
N ARG A 132 -2.69 -0.11 -18.82
CA ARG A 132 -3.89 0.35 -19.54
C ARG A 132 -3.98 1.86 -19.63
N MET A 133 -3.62 2.55 -18.55
CA MET A 133 -3.72 4.00 -18.42
C MET A 133 -2.43 4.72 -18.84
N LYS A 134 -1.36 3.99 -19.16
CA LYS A 134 -0.03 4.51 -19.50
C LYS A 134 0.51 5.48 -18.46
N LEU A 135 0.40 5.10 -17.19
CA LEU A 135 0.80 5.94 -16.06
C LEU A 135 2.32 5.86 -15.81
N PRO A 136 3.04 6.99 -15.80
CA PRO A 136 4.37 7.05 -15.18
C PRO A 136 4.29 6.51 -13.76
N THR A 137 5.27 5.70 -13.35
CA THR A 137 5.20 5.00 -12.06
C THR A 137 6.45 5.25 -11.22
N VAL A 138 6.23 5.61 -9.96
CA VAL A 138 7.27 5.67 -8.93
C VAL A 138 7.08 4.51 -7.96
N PHE A 139 8.14 3.74 -7.73
CA PHE A 139 8.09 2.59 -6.84
C PHE A 139 9.22 2.65 -5.78
N PHE A 140 8.84 2.93 -4.54
CA PHE A 140 9.75 2.77 -3.39
C PHE A 140 9.82 1.30 -2.99
N ALA A 141 10.92 0.65 -3.40
CA ALA A 141 11.08 -0.80 -3.35
C ALA A 141 11.80 -1.34 -2.08
N GLU A 142 11.81 -0.58 -0.99
CA GLU A 142 12.48 -0.99 0.26
C GLU A 142 11.80 -2.21 0.88
N GLY A 143 12.49 -3.35 0.93
CA GLY A 143 11.94 -4.56 1.53
C GLY A 143 12.84 -5.79 1.41
N GLY A 144 12.59 -6.78 2.27
CA GLY A 144 13.41 -8.00 2.39
C GLY A 144 13.13 -9.11 1.36
N GLY A 145 12.41 -8.84 0.27
CA GLY A 145 12.04 -9.88 -0.71
C GLY A 145 10.80 -10.70 -0.29
N GLY A 146 10.70 -11.95 -0.78
CA GLY A 146 9.52 -12.80 -0.55
C GLY A 146 9.23 -13.03 0.94
N ARG A 147 7.96 -12.97 1.33
CA ARG A 147 7.57 -13.12 2.74
C ARG A 147 7.44 -14.59 3.14
N PRO A 148 8.16 -15.04 4.18
CA PRO A 148 7.86 -16.32 4.81
C PRO A 148 6.64 -16.21 5.74
N GLY A 149 5.89 -17.31 5.88
CA GLY A 149 4.85 -17.44 6.92
C GLY A 149 3.46 -16.92 6.57
N ASP A 150 3.20 -16.58 5.30
CA ASP A 150 1.85 -16.47 4.75
C ASP A 150 1.27 -17.88 4.57
N THR A 151 0.40 -18.29 5.49
CA THR A 151 -0.05 -19.68 5.67
C THR A 151 -1.48 -19.92 5.18
N ASP A 152 -2.22 -18.87 4.83
CA ASP A 152 -3.60 -18.98 4.37
C ASP A 152 -3.68 -19.57 2.95
N TYR A 153 -2.66 -19.38 2.12
CA TYR A 153 -2.59 -19.91 0.76
C TYR A 153 -1.81 -21.23 0.71
N PRO A 154 -2.44 -22.34 0.30
CA PRO A 154 -1.72 -23.59 0.07
C PRO A 154 -0.94 -23.48 -1.24
N VAL A 155 0.37 -23.25 -1.16
CA VAL A 155 1.27 -23.15 -2.33
C VAL A 155 2.40 -24.16 -2.22
N VAL A 156 2.95 -24.58 -3.36
CA VAL A 156 4.15 -25.43 -3.42
C VAL A 156 5.39 -24.56 -3.56
N SER A 157 5.60 -23.98 -4.75
CA SER A 157 6.79 -23.16 -5.05
C SER A 157 6.47 -21.67 -5.21
N MET A 158 5.23 -21.32 -5.57
CA MET A 158 4.78 -19.94 -5.84
C MET A 158 5.65 -19.23 -6.90
N LEU A 159 6.25 -19.98 -7.83
CA LEU A 159 7.08 -19.46 -8.92
C LEU A 159 6.26 -18.94 -10.12
N ASP A 160 4.94 -18.98 -10.02
CA ASP A 160 3.96 -18.52 -11.00
C ASP A 160 3.50 -17.06 -10.76
N VAL A 161 4.04 -16.39 -9.73
CA VAL A 161 3.73 -14.99 -9.42
C VAL A 161 4.05 -14.08 -10.61
N ARG A 162 3.07 -13.27 -11.01
CA ARG A 162 3.15 -12.47 -12.23
C ARG A 162 3.82 -11.11 -12.03
N ALA A 163 3.87 -10.62 -10.79
CA ALA A 163 4.30 -9.26 -10.47
C ALA A 163 5.61 -8.84 -11.16
N PHE A 164 6.63 -9.71 -11.20
CA PHE A 164 7.93 -9.38 -11.80
C PHE A 164 7.84 -9.25 -13.33
N LYS A 165 7.13 -10.18 -13.99
CA LYS A 165 6.87 -10.13 -15.42
C LYS A 165 6.05 -8.89 -15.79
N LEU A 166 4.98 -8.63 -15.04
CA LEU A 166 4.10 -7.49 -15.26
C LEU A 166 4.86 -6.18 -15.08
N TRP A 167 5.65 -6.04 -14.01
CA TRP A 167 6.49 -4.87 -13.79
C TRP A 167 7.48 -4.63 -14.93
N ALA A 168 8.18 -5.68 -15.38
CA ALA A 168 9.13 -5.57 -16.49
C ALA A 168 8.45 -5.18 -17.81
N ALA A 169 7.23 -5.66 -18.05
CA ALA A 169 6.45 -5.34 -19.25
C ALA A 169 5.99 -3.87 -19.32
N LEU A 170 6.07 -3.12 -18.22
CA LEU A 170 5.80 -1.67 -18.21
C LEU A 170 6.96 -0.85 -18.78
N SER A 171 8.12 -1.46 -19.04
CA SER A 171 9.26 -0.78 -19.65
C SER A 171 9.02 -0.58 -21.15
N GLY A 172 9.09 0.68 -21.60
CA GLY A 172 8.87 1.11 -22.98
C GLY A 172 7.93 2.30 -23.04
#